data_AF-A0A7S2VFY9-F1
#
_entry.id   AF-A0A7S2VFY9-F1
#
_cell.length_a   1.000
_cell.length_b   1.000
_cell.length_c   1.000
_cell.angle_alpha   90.00
_cell.angle_beta   90.00
_cell.angle_gamma   90.00
#
_symmetry.space_group_name_H-M   'P 1'
#
loop_
_entity.id
_entity.type
_entity.pdbx_description
1 polymer ?
#
loop_
_entity_poly.entity_id
_entity_poly.type
_entity_poly.pdbx_seq_one_letter_code
_entity_poly.pdbx_strand_id
1 'polypeptide(L)'
;EVELRAFTRELPLAGMEHGTPHFFKVALETPDGWSDWSNIVACVPPQPELPGKCAAVFPVVKDDTTACIRWTKPIDYAAAAHCGEIRRYKVLVTWPEGERELEWEGDLDSAEVPGLDCLTDYRFQVAAENVTGWGEWSDPSPVLQMPPPVPPKLQMPTLRRATHHTAVIQWQHPPSSGVPVDSFRFRWTTAPGFPPGGAASPDVYELEDVPPNASQYTISGLAPGHTYIFQVRALNRFGQGIWSNSSIPIKTADGREPGKVQNLSAPNVYKSFITLRWSPASPNGHEVTRHVLRCATTPDLEGAQEIEPVVVRKNDMDTCDLRHLQKVTHYFQVAAFNSVGPSPWSDPLCVDLRVVHQLEDA
;
A
#
# COMPACT_ATOMS: atom_id res chain seq x y z
N GLU A 1 -7.13 22.72 -58.54
CA GLU A 1 -8.12 23.80 -58.76
C GLU A 1 -9.04 23.81 -57.55
N VAL A 2 -9.28 24.97 -56.95
CA VAL A 2 -10.15 25.12 -55.78
C VAL A 2 -11.34 25.98 -56.20
N GLU A 3 -12.54 25.42 -56.12
CA GLU A 3 -13.78 26.11 -56.48
C GLU A 3 -14.35 26.83 -55.25
N LEU A 4 -14.59 28.14 -55.35
CA LEU A 4 -15.13 28.94 -54.25
C LEU A 4 -16.60 29.25 -54.51
N ARG A 5 -17.47 28.90 -53.56
CA ARG A 5 -18.89 29.24 -53.63
C ARG A 5 -19.14 30.60 -52.99
N ALA A 6 -19.97 31.37 -53.68
CA ALA A 6 -20.13 32.82 -53.58
C ALA A 6 -20.18 33.38 -52.15
N PHE A 7 -19.56 34.56 -52.01
CA PHE A 7 -19.67 35.60 -50.96
C PHE A 7 -18.36 36.00 -50.26
N THR A 8 -17.22 35.37 -50.53
CA THR A 8 -15.91 35.85 -50.06
C THR A 8 -15.01 36.28 -51.23
N ARG A 9 -14.43 37.48 -51.15
CA ARG A 9 -13.41 37.98 -52.10
C ARG A 9 -11.98 37.62 -51.70
N GLU A 10 -11.84 36.91 -50.58
CA GLU A 10 -10.56 36.51 -49.99
C GLU A 10 -10.58 34.99 -49.78
N LEU A 11 -9.50 34.33 -50.18
CA LEU A 11 -9.26 32.92 -49.91
C LEU A 11 -7.91 32.78 -49.19
N PRO A 12 -7.89 32.45 -47.89
CA PRO A 12 -6.65 32.06 -47.24
C PRO A 12 -6.18 30.73 -47.80
N LEU A 13 -5.04 30.74 -48.49
CA LEU A 13 -4.39 29.55 -48.99
C LEU A 13 -3.33 29.12 -47.97
N ALA A 14 -3.39 27.85 -47.52
CA ALA A 14 -2.48 27.26 -46.56
C ALA A 14 -1.67 26.11 -47.18
N GLY A 15 -0.57 25.72 -46.53
CA GLY A 15 0.24 24.56 -46.95
C GLY A 15 1.10 24.79 -48.20
N MET A 16 1.42 26.04 -48.54
CA MET A 16 2.39 26.34 -49.59
C MET A 16 3.81 26.02 -49.14
N GLU A 17 4.65 25.57 -50.06
CA GLU A 17 6.07 25.38 -49.76
C GLU A 17 6.77 26.75 -49.56
N HIS A 18 7.48 26.91 -48.46
CA HIS A 18 8.17 28.17 -48.16
C HIS A 18 9.39 28.37 -49.06
N GLY A 19 9.63 29.61 -49.50
CA GLY A 19 10.78 29.98 -50.32
C GLY A 19 10.68 29.57 -51.80
N THR A 20 9.62 28.86 -52.21
CA THR A 20 9.37 28.55 -53.63
C THR A 20 8.26 29.45 -54.21
N PRO A 21 8.43 29.94 -55.45
CA PRO A 21 7.41 30.77 -56.09
C PRO A 21 6.19 29.91 -56.46
N HIS A 22 5.04 30.29 -55.92
CA HIS A 22 3.75 29.73 -56.26
C HIS A 22 3.01 30.67 -57.19
N PHE A 23 2.39 30.11 -58.23
CA PHE A 23 1.72 30.88 -59.28
C PHE A 23 0.21 30.66 -59.21
N PHE A 24 -0.54 31.76 -59.15
CA PHE A 24 -2.00 31.74 -59.02
C PHE A 24 -2.65 32.46 -60.19
N LYS A 25 -3.76 31.90 -60.67
CA LYS A 25 -4.69 32.52 -61.60
C LYS A 25 -6.11 32.19 -61.15
N VAL A 26 -7.05 33.09 -61.38
CA VAL A 26 -8.46 32.91 -61.01
C VAL A 26 -9.35 33.11 -62.23
N ALA A 27 -10.44 32.36 -62.30
CA ALA A 27 -11.51 32.53 -63.28
C ALA A 27 -12.84 32.50 -62.53
N LEU A 28 -13.85 33.18 -63.05
CA LEU A 28 -15.17 33.29 -62.44
C LEU A 28 -16.17 32.43 -63.21
N GLU A 29 -16.93 31.60 -62.51
CA GLU A 29 -18.05 30.87 -63.10
C GLU A 29 -19.33 31.69 -63.00
N THR A 30 -20.00 31.89 -64.13
CA THR A 30 -21.31 32.53 -64.24
C THR A 30 -22.33 31.56 -64.83
N PRO A 31 -23.64 31.82 -64.77
CA PRO A 31 -24.65 30.97 -65.40
C PRO A 31 -24.44 30.73 -66.91
N ASP A 32 -23.73 31.64 -67.58
CA ASP A 32 -23.40 31.57 -69.01
C ASP A 32 -22.05 30.86 -69.29
N GLY A 33 -21.35 30.41 -68.25
CA GLY A 33 -20.05 29.72 -68.32
C GLY A 33 -18.92 30.42 -67.56
N TRP A 34 -17.69 29.92 -67.75
CA TRP A 34 -16.48 30.45 -67.13
C TRP A 34 -15.93 31.68 -67.86
N SER A 35 -15.43 32.66 -67.10
CA SER A 35 -14.65 33.77 -67.64
C SER A 35 -13.27 33.33 -68.12
N ASP A 36 -12.59 34.20 -68.86
CA ASP A 36 -11.15 34.06 -69.07
C ASP A 36 -10.38 34.08 -67.74
N TRP A 37 -9.24 33.40 -67.72
CA TRP A 37 -8.34 33.41 -66.58
C TRP A 37 -7.71 34.79 -66.38
N SER A 38 -7.52 35.18 -65.12
CA SER A 38 -6.74 36.36 -64.76
C SER A 38 -5.27 36.25 -65.18
N ASN A 39 -4.53 37.35 -65.10
CA ASN A 39 -3.08 37.32 -65.14
C ASN A 39 -2.53 36.44 -63.99
N ILE A 40 -1.38 35.81 -64.26
CA ILE A 40 -0.67 35.03 -63.25
C ILE A 40 -0.08 35.98 -62.21
N VAL A 41 -0.35 35.70 -60.94
CA VAL A 41 0.29 36.36 -59.81
C VAL A 41 1.22 35.35 -59.16
N ALA A 42 2.49 35.73 -58.97
CA ALA A 42 3.45 34.94 -58.22
C ALA A 42 3.45 35.41 -56.76
N CYS A 43 3.44 34.46 -55.83
CA CYS A 43 3.68 34.69 -54.42
C CYS A 43 4.82 33.77 -53.98
N VAL A 44 5.81 34.31 -53.27
CA VAL A 44 6.84 33.51 -52.60
C VAL A 44 6.53 33.58 -51.11
N PRO A 45 6.05 32.48 -50.50
CA PRO A 45 5.85 32.46 -49.06
C PRO A 45 7.22 32.67 -48.36
N PRO A 46 7.33 33.60 -47.40
CA PRO A 46 8.59 33.84 -46.69
C PRO A 46 9.02 32.56 -45.96
N GLN A 47 10.34 32.37 -45.80
CA GLN A 47 10.83 31.28 -44.94
C GLN A 47 10.38 31.52 -43.49
N PRO A 48 9.95 30.47 -42.77
CA PRO A 48 9.60 30.60 -41.36
C PRO A 48 10.84 30.97 -40.56
N GLU A 49 10.66 31.84 -39.57
CA GLU A 49 11.75 32.23 -38.67
C GLU A 49 12.13 31.07 -37.75
N LEU A 50 13.33 31.13 -37.15
CA LEU A 50 13.69 30.18 -36.10
C LEU A 50 12.71 30.33 -34.92
N PRO A 51 12.38 29.23 -34.21
CA PRO A 51 11.53 29.33 -33.05
C PRO A 51 12.10 30.28 -31.99
N GLY A 52 11.24 31.10 -31.39
CA GLY A 52 11.61 31.90 -30.24
C GLY A 52 11.91 31.06 -28.99
N LYS A 53 12.15 31.76 -27.88
CA LYS A 53 12.35 31.09 -26.58
C LYS A 53 11.08 30.40 -26.12
N CYS A 54 11.21 29.12 -25.76
CA CYS A 54 10.16 28.43 -24.99
C CYS A 54 9.97 29.15 -23.65
N ALA A 55 8.71 29.38 -23.28
CA ALA A 55 8.40 30.00 -22.00
C ALA A 55 8.37 28.98 -20.86
N ALA A 56 8.79 29.45 -19.68
CA ALA A 56 8.73 28.82 -18.36
C ALA A 56 8.94 27.29 -18.32
N VAL A 57 10.16 26.86 -17.98
CA VAL A 57 10.49 25.45 -17.73
C VAL A 57 10.23 25.09 -16.27
N PHE A 58 9.29 24.19 -16.04
CA PHE A 58 8.88 23.72 -14.71
C PHE A 58 9.30 22.26 -14.50
N PRO A 59 10.43 22.02 -13.82
CA PRO A 59 10.85 20.68 -13.43
C PRO A 59 10.11 20.21 -12.19
N VAL A 60 9.72 18.93 -12.18
CA VAL A 60 9.10 18.24 -11.04
C VAL A 60 9.76 16.88 -10.90
N VAL A 61 10.19 16.54 -9.68
CA VAL A 61 10.71 15.21 -9.36
C VAL A 61 9.63 14.16 -9.62
N LYS A 62 9.92 13.16 -10.44
CA LYS A 62 9.02 12.01 -10.68
C LYS A 62 9.37 10.85 -9.76
N ASP A 63 10.65 10.52 -9.66
CA ASP A 63 11.22 9.51 -8.78
C ASP A 63 12.65 9.91 -8.36
N ASP A 64 13.42 9.01 -7.77
CA ASP A 64 14.77 9.27 -7.26
C ASP A 64 15.83 9.45 -8.36
N THR A 65 15.52 9.16 -9.62
CA THR A 65 16.45 9.26 -10.75
C THR A 65 15.88 9.99 -11.98
N THR A 66 14.61 10.42 -11.92
CA THR A 66 13.89 10.98 -13.06
C THR A 66 13.17 12.27 -12.68
N ALA A 67 13.30 13.29 -13.54
CA ALA A 67 12.52 14.52 -13.47
C ALA A 67 11.57 14.61 -14.66
N CYS A 68 10.34 15.09 -14.43
CA CYS A 68 9.43 15.51 -15.50
C CYS A 68 9.53 17.02 -15.65
N ILE A 69 9.84 17.48 -16.85
CA ILE A 69 9.89 18.89 -17.20
C ILE A 69 8.70 19.24 -18.07
N ARG A 70 8.06 20.37 -17.77
CA ARG A 70 7.00 20.95 -18.60
C ARG A 70 7.41 22.34 -19.07
N TRP A 71 7.04 22.69 -20.29
CA TRP A 71 7.27 24.00 -20.87
C TRP A 71 6.07 24.44 -21.68
N THR A 72 6.00 25.73 -21.97
CA THR A 72 5.08 26.24 -22.98
C THR A 72 5.83 26.46 -24.28
N LYS A 73 5.12 26.32 -25.40
CA LYS A 73 5.65 26.61 -26.72
C LYS A 73 6.27 28.01 -26.78
N PRO A 74 7.18 28.24 -27.73
CA PRO A 74 7.74 29.56 -27.99
C PRO A 74 6.66 30.63 -28.16
N ILE A 75 6.88 31.83 -27.61
CA ILE A 75 5.87 32.89 -27.52
C ILE A 75 5.38 33.39 -28.90
N ASP A 76 6.25 33.32 -29.90
CA ASP A 76 6.00 33.62 -31.31
C ASP A 76 4.96 32.68 -31.95
N TYR A 77 4.85 31.44 -31.47
CA TYR A 77 3.86 30.47 -31.94
C TYR A 77 2.45 30.71 -31.38
N ALA A 78 2.30 31.55 -30.35
CA ALA A 78 0.99 31.90 -29.82
C ALA A 78 0.29 33.01 -30.64
N ALA A 79 1.03 33.76 -31.46
CA ALA A 79 0.55 35.01 -32.06
C ALA A 79 0.67 35.13 -33.59
N ALA A 80 1.36 34.24 -34.32
CA ALA A 80 1.62 34.47 -35.75
C ALA A 80 1.55 33.24 -36.66
N ALA A 81 0.95 33.44 -37.84
CA ALA A 81 0.84 32.53 -38.98
C ALA A 81 2.17 32.28 -39.74
N HIS A 82 3.31 32.70 -39.18
CA HIS A 82 4.63 32.69 -39.83
C HIS A 82 5.62 31.72 -39.18
N CYS A 83 5.22 31.03 -38.12
CA CYS A 83 6.03 30.04 -37.43
C CYS A 83 5.74 28.65 -38.05
N GLY A 84 6.75 28.04 -38.68
CA GLY A 84 6.62 26.68 -39.23
C GLY A 84 6.41 25.64 -38.14
N GLU A 85 5.80 24.49 -38.43
CA GLU A 85 5.49 23.46 -37.43
C GLU A 85 6.70 23.03 -36.60
N ILE A 86 6.51 22.87 -35.29
CA ILE A 86 7.54 22.36 -34.38
C ILE A 86 7.68 20.86 -34.63
N ARG A 87 8.92 20.41 -34.85
CA ARG A 87 9.26 19.04 -35.18
C ARG A 87 9.93 18.29 -34.04
N ARG A 88 10.77 18.99 -33.27
CA ARG A 88 11.56 18.40 -32.18
C ARG A 88 11.76 19.40 -31.06
N TYR A 89 12.08 18.89 -29.89
CA TYR A 89 12.59 19.65 -28.76
C TYR A 89 13.90 19.06 -28.28
N LYS A 90 14.78 19.91 -27.79
CA LYS A 90 15.98 19.50 -27.07
C LYS A 90 16.01 20.12 -25.69
N VAL A 91 16.55 19.37 -24.73
CA VAL A 91 16.65 19.75 -23.33
C VAL A 91 18.11 19.71 -22.92
N LEU A 92 18.62 20.84 -22.44
CA LEU A 92 19.91 20.92 -21.78
C LEU A 92 19.71 20.70 -20.29
N VAL A 93 20.40 19.70 -19.76
CA VAL A 93 20.47 19.36 -18.34
C VAL A 93 21.81 19.83 -17.81
N THR A 94 21.83 20.66 -16.78
CA THR A 94 23.06 21.19 -16.18
C THR A 94 23.11 20.85 -14.69
N TRP A 95 24.26 20.38 -14.22
CA TRP A 95 24.56 20.08 -12.82
C TRP A 95 25.99 20.53 -12.47
N PRO A 96 26.43 20.50 -11.21
CA PRO A 96 27.74 21.06 -10.82
C PRO A 96 28.94 20.49 -11.57
N GLU A 97 28.92 19.19 -11.90
CA GLU A 97 30.03 18.52 -12.60
C GLU A 97 29.90 18.47 -14.12
N GLY A 98 28.82 18.98 -14.73
CA GLY A 98 28.68 18.92 -16.19
C GLY A 98 27.31 19.28 -16.77
N GLU A 99 27.18 19.00 -18.06
CA GLU A 99 25.97 19.21 -18.83
C GLU A 99 25.69 18.05 -19.80
N ARG A 100 24.41 17.84 -20.13
CA ARG A 100 23.94 16.79 -21.04
C ARG A 100 22.76 17.29 -21.84
N GLU A 101 22.79 17.08 -23.16
CA GLU A 101 21.67 17.35 -24.04
C GLU A 101 20.87 16.06 -24.33
N LEU A 102 19.55 16.21 -24.43
CA LEU A 102 18.61 15.15 -24.79
C LEU A 102 17.62 15.70 -25.82
N GLU A 103 17.15 14.87 -26.75
CA GLU A 103 16.23 15.26 -27.81
C GLU A 103 14.95 14.43 -27.79
N TRP A 104 13.82 15.06 -28.13
CA TRP A 104 12.51 14.43 -28.31
C TRP A 104 11.90 14.86 -29.62
N GLU A 105 11.24 13.92 -30.29
CA GLU A 105 10.50 14.16 -31.52
C GLU A 105 9.05 14.53 -31.24
N GLY A 106 8.51 15.38 -32.10
CA GLY A 106 7.13 15.84 -32.06
C GLY A 106 6.93 17.17 -31.35
N ASP A 107 5.69 17.64 -31.45
CA ASP A 107 5.20 18.85 -30.81
C ASP A 107 4.71 18.54 -29.39
N LEU A 108 5.66 18.55 -28.44
CA LEU A 108 5.44 18.22 -27.04
C LEU A 108 5.40 19.46 -26.14
N ASP A 109 4.74 19.33 -24.99
CA ASP A 109 4.73 20.31 -23.90
C ASP A 109 5.46 19.81 -22.64
N SER A 110 5.96 18.58 -22.68
CA SER A 110 6.58 17.91 -21.56
C SER A 110 7.51 16.77 -21.96
N ALA A 111 8.50 16.49 -21.13
CA ALA A 111 9.42 15.36 -21.29
C ALA A 111 9.87 14.80 -19.93
N GLU A 112 10.28 13.53 -19.94
CA GLU A 112 10.89 12.86 -18.79
C GLU A 112 12.40 12.74 -19.00
N VAL A 113 13.18 13.25 -18.05
CA VAL A 113 14.63 13.22 -18.05
C VAL A 113 15.10 12.16 -17.06
N PRO A 114 15.47 10.94 -17.52
CA PRO A 114 15.96 9.87 -16.66
C PRO A 114 17.47 10.00 -16.38
N GLY A 115 17.97 9.15 -15.47
CA GLY A 115 19.39 9.02 -15.20
C GLY A 115 19.99 10.28 -14.60
N LEU A 116 19.28 10.85 -13.63
CA LEU A 116 19.74 11.91 -12.73
C LEU A 116 20.28 11.26 -11.46
N ASP A 117 21.34 11.83 -10.91
CA ASP A 117 21.93 11.37 -9.66
C ASP A 117 21.12 11.92 -8.48
N CYS A 118 20.89 11.07 -7.48
CA CYS A 118 20.22 11.46 -6.25
C CYS A 118 21.03 12.49 -5.47
N LEU A 119 20.36 13.36 -4.70
CA LEU A 119 20.99 14.43 -3.90
C LEU A 119 21.80 15.47 -4.72
N THR A 120 21.62 15.50 -6.04
CA THR A 120 22.27 16.46 -6.95
C THR A 120 21.30 17.54 -7.41
N ASP A 121 21.81 18.76 -7.56
CA ASP A 121 21.05 19.93 -8.03
C ASP A 121 21.12 20.04 -9.56
N TYR A 122 19.96 20.09 -10.21
CA TYR A 122 19.83 20.21 -11.66
C TYR A 122 19.12 21.49 -12.10
N ARG A 123 19.50 21.99 -13.28
CA ARG A 123 18.76 23.01 -14.03
C ARG A 123 18.47 22.50 -15.43
N PHE A 124 17.38 22.98 -16.01
CA PHE A 124 16.90 22.57 -17.32
C PHE A 124 16.65 23.78 -18.22
N GLN A 125 17.01 23.67 -19.49
CA GLN A 125 16.64 24.60 -20.56
C GLN A 125 16.07 23.82 -21.74
N VAL A 126 15.15 24.43 -22.48
CA VAL A 126 14.47 23.79 -23.61
C VAL A 126 14.60 24.66 -24.85
N ALA A 127 14.88 24.05 -26.01
CA ALA A 127 14.84 24.70 -27.31
C ALA A 127 13.96 23.87 -28.27
N ALA A 128 13.19 24.57 -29.11
CA ALA A 128 12.34 23.95 -30.13
C ALA A 128 13.04 23.95 -31.49
N GLU A 129 12.73 22.98 -32.35
CA GLU A 129 13.16 22.92 -33.74
C GLU A 129 11.95 23.02 -34.67
N ASN A 130 12.06 23.83 -35.71
CA ASN A 130 11.12 23.82 -36.84
C ASN A 130 11.85 23.47 -38.15
N VAL A 131 11.20 23.67 -39.29
CA VAL A 131 11.81 23.42 -40.61
C VAL A 131 13.09 24.22 -40.87
N THR A 132 13.25 25.39 -40.24
CA THR A 132 14.42 26.27 -40.38
C THR A 132 15.57 25.82 -39.48
N GLY A 133 15.27 25.23 -38.33
CA GLY A 133 16.24 24.66 -37.41
C GLY A 133 15.93 24.94 -35.94
N TRP A 134 16.97 24.85 -35.10
CA TRP A 134 16.87 25.04 -33.66
C TRP A 134 16.75 26.50 -33.27
N GLY A 135 15.73 26.80 -32.47
CA GLY A 135 15.53 28.10 -31.85
C GLY A 135 16.44 28.35 -30.66
N GLU A 136 16.23 29.49 -30.00
CA GLU A 136 16.95 29.86 -28.79
C GLU A 136 16.57 28.98 -27.59
N TRP A 137 17.53 28.77 -26.69
CA TRP A 137 17.27 28.16 -25.39
C TRP A 137 16.35 29.03 -24.54
N SER A 138 15.42 28.39 -23.82
CA SER A 138 14.67 29.02 -22.75
C SER A 138 15.59 29.56 -21.67
N ASP A 139 15.06 30.43 -20.81
CA ASP A 139 15.76 30.77 -19.57
C ASP A 139 15.89 29.51 -18.69
N PRO A 140 16.98 29.38 -17.90
CA PRO A 140 17.18 28.23 -17.00
C PRO A 140 16.04 28.08 -15.99
N SER A 141 15.61 26.84 -15.77
CA SER A 141 14.65 26.52 -14.72
C SER A 141 15.15 26.92 -13.33
N PRO A 142 14.25 27.04 -12.34
CA PRO A 142 14.63 26.93 -10.93
C PRO A 142 15.43 25.63 -10.68
N VAL A 143 16.29 25.64 -9.66
CA VAL A 143 17.05 24.46 -9.27
C VAL A 143 16.09 23.36 -8.83
N LEU A 144 16.25 22.17 -9.40
CA LEU A 144 15.60 20.95 -8.96
C LEU A 144 16.61 20.12 -8.16
N GLN A 145 16.40 19.99 -6.86
CA GLN A 145 17.18 19.08 -6.03
C GLN A 145 16.57 17.67 -6.08
N MET A 146 17.35 16.68 -6.53
CA MET A 146 16.89 15.29 -6.55
C MET A 146 16.85 14.70 -5.14
N PRO A 147 15.80 13.93 -4.78
CA PRO A 147 15.64 13.38 -3.45
C PRO A 147 16.67 12.28 -3.15
N PRO A 148 16.83 11.88 -1.87
CA PRO A 148 17.60 10.69 -1.53
C PRO A 148 16.98 9.40 -2.11
N PRO A 149 17.79 8.37 -2.42
CA PRO A 149 17.32 7.11 -2.99
C PRO A 149 16.76 6.18 -1.89
N VAL A 150 15.59 6.54 -1.36
CA VAL A 150 14.84 5.71 -0.41
C VAL A 150 14.16 4.55 -1.14
N PRO A 151 13.85 3.42 -0.46
CA PRO A 151 13.25 2.27 -1.13
C PRO A 151 11.91 2.63 -1.81
N PRO A 152 11.63 2.07 -3.00
CA PRO A 152 10.41 2.36 -3.72
C PRO A 152 9.17 1.82 -3.00
N LYS A 153 8.00 2.30 -3.42
CA LYS A 153 6.72 1.82 -2.89
C LYS A 153 6.56 0.32 -3.12
N LEU A 154 6.27 -0.41 -2.04
CA LEU A 154 6.00 -1.84 -2.10
C LEU A 154 4.60 -2.13 -2.65
N GLN A 155 4.44 -3.33 -3.20
CA GLN A 155 3.14 -3.89 -3.54
C GLN A 155 2.29 -4.10 -2.28
N MET A 156 0.97 -4.19 -2.46
CA MET A 156 0.06 -4.42 -1.32
C MET A 156 0.40 -5.76 -0.63
N PRO A 157 0.49 -5.80 0.71
CA PRO A 157 0.76 -7.03 1.43
C PRO A 157 -0.47 -7.95 1.40
N THR A 158 -0.23 -9.27 1.45
CA THR A 158 -1.27 -10.29 1.37
C THR A 158 -1.37 -11.10 2.66
N LEU A 159 -2.55 -11.68 2.90
CA LEU A 159 -2.76 -12.59 4.02
C LEU A 159 -2.34 -14.00 3.63
N ARG A 160 -1.50 -14.63 4.45
CA ARG A 160 -1.22 -16.06 4.37
C ARG A 160 -2.12 -16.88 5.27
N ARG A 161 -2.27 -16.46 6.53
CA ARG A 161 -3.08 -17.14 7.54
C ARG A 161 -3.46 -16.17 8.66
N ALA A 162 -4.70 -16.24 9.14
CA ALA A 162 -5.13 -15.57 10.36
C ALA A 162 -5.56 -16.59 11.42
N THR A 163 -5.34 -16.24 12.68
CA THR A 163 -5.90 -16.91 13.87
C THR A 163 -6.80 -15.91 14.62
N HIS A 164 -7.18 -16.22 15.85
CA HIS A 164 -7.92 -15.30 16.71
C HIS A 164 -7.08 -14.07 17.12
N HIS A 165 -5.75 -14.24 17.27
CA HIS A 165 -4.86 -13.21 17.82
C HIS A 165 -3.65 -12.87 16.95
N THR A 166 -3.51 -13.55 15.81
CA THR A 166 -2.35 -13.37 14.94
C THR A 166 -2.73 -13.36 13.47
N ALA A 167 -1.98 -12.63 12.67
CA ALA A 167 -2.05 -12.68 11.21
C ALA A 167 -0.63 -12.83 10.64
N VAL A 168 -0.45 -13.80 9.76
CA VAL A 168 0.77 -13.99 8.99
C VAL A 168 0.63 -13.21 7.69
N ILE A 169 1.32 -12.09 7.61
CA ILE A 169 1.32 -11.18 6.46
C ILE A 169 2.53 -11.50 5.57
N GLN A 170 2.33 -11.49 4.26
CA GLN A 170 3.34 -11.71 3.24
C GLN A 170 3.48 -10.49 2.32
N TRP A 171 4.70 -10.22 1.84
CA TRP A 171 4.97 -9.14 0.91
C TRP A 171 6.14 -9.50 -0.02
N GLN A 172 6.29 -8.71 -1.08
CA GLN A 172 7.41 -8.82 -2.02
C GLN A 172 8.47 -7.77 -1.69
N HIS A 173 9.74 -8.15 -1.81
CA HIS A 173 10.85 -7.20 -1.70
C HIS A 173 10.78 -6.16 -2.83
N PRO A 174 11.26 -4.93 -2.59
CA PRO A 174 11.39 -3.97 -3.67
C PRO A 174 12.38 -4.47 -4.74
N PRO A 175 12.26 -4.00 -5.99
CA PRO A 175 13.29 -4.23 -7.01
C PRO A 175 14.65 -3.77 -6.49
N SER A 176 15.72 -4.46 -6.89
CA SER A 176 17.09 -4.09 -6.50
C SER A 176 17.41 -2.69 -7.02
N SER A 177 17.53 -1.70 -6.12
CA SER A 177 17.76 -0.28 -6.44
C SER A 177 19.19 0.19 -6.11
N GLY A 178 20.16 -0.72 -6.10
CA GLY A 178 21.58 -0.41 -5.81
C GLY A 178 21.88 -0.10 -4.33
N VAL A 179 20.90 0.37 -3.55
CA VAL A 179 20.97 0.54 -2.10
C VAL A 179 20.21 -0.60 -1.42
N PRO A 180 20.84 -1.37 -0.52
CA PRO A 180 20.17 -2.48 0.16
C PRO A 180 19.08 -1.98 1.11
N VAL A 181 18.05 -2.81 1.31
CA VAL A 181 17.04 -2.62 2.36
C VAL A 181 17.64 -3.08 3.69
N ASP A 182 17.50 -2.23 4.72
CA ASP A 182 18.01 -2.51 6.07
C ASP A 182 16.92 -3.11 6.97
N SER A 183 15.66 -2.70 6.81
CA SER A 183 14.52 -3.26 7.54
C SER A 183 13.18 -2.96 6.88
N PHE A 184 12.12 -3.62 7.35
CA PHE A 184 10.74 -3.30 7.03
C PHE A 184 10.00 -2.76 8.25
N ARG A 185 8.98 -1.94 8.00
CA ARG A 185 8.04 -1.46 9.02
C ARG A 185 6.63 -1.77 8.59
N PHE A 186 5.79 -2.19 9.54
CA PHE A 186 4.37 -2.43 9.34
C PHE A 186 3.54 -1.45 10.14
N ARG A 187 2.35 -1.16 9.62
CA ARG A 187 1.28 -0.55 10.41
C ARG A 187 -0.05 -1.20 10.13
N TRP A 188 -0.92 -1.23 11.14
CA TRP A 188 -2.26 -1.79 11.01
C TRP A 188 -3.28 -1.05 11.87
N THR A 189 -4.53 -1.13 11.47
CA THR A 189 -5.66 -0.51 12.18
C THR A 189 -6.94 -1.28 11.92
N THR A 190 -7.90 -1.15 12.83
CA THR A 190 -9.30 -1.59 12.67
C THR A 190 -10.17 -0.50 12.02
N ALA A 191 -9.66 0.72 11.91
CA ALA A 191 -10.33 1.82 11.23
C ALA A 191 -10.47 1.53 9.71
N PRO A 192 -11.44 2.14 9.02
CA PRO A 192 -11.64 1.95 7.58
C PRO A 192 -10.45 2.43 6.72
N GLY A 193 -9.55 3.24 7.28
CA GLY A 193 -8.40 3.78 6.57
C GLY A 193 -7.34 4.33 7.52
N PHE A 194 -6.15 4.58 6.99
CA PHE A 194 -5.09 5.27 7.71
C PHE A 194 -5.27 6.79 7.61
N PRO A 195 -4.97 7.55 8.68
CA PRO A 195 -5.07 9.00 8.65
C PRO A 195 -4.13 9.60 7.58
N PRO A 196 -4.58 10.67 6.88
CA PRO A 196 -3.75 11.35 5.89
C PRO A 196 -2.52 11.98 6.55
N GLY A 197 -1.42 12.04 5.81
CA GLY A 197 -0.17 12.63 6.29
C GLY A 197 0.57 11.84 7.38
N GLY A 198 0.14 10.61 7.70
CA GLY A 198 0.80 9.79 8.71
C GLY A 198 0.64 10.32 10.14
N ALA A 199 -0.40 11.11 10.41
CA ALA A 199 -0.72 11.57 11.75
C ALA A 199 -0.89 10.39 12.70
N ALA A 200 -0.35 10.50 13.91
CA ALA A 200 -0.55 9.50 14.95
C ALA A 200 -2.05 9.38 15.28
N SER A 201 -2.56 8.16 15.23
CA SER A 201 -3.91 7.83 15.67
C SER A 201 -3.82 6.75 16.75
N PRO A 202 -4.61 6.82 17.83
CA PRO A 202 -4.61 5.80 18.87
C PRO A 202 -4.99 4.40 18.34
N ASP A 203 -5.67 4.34 17.19
CA ASP A 203 -6.13 3.09 16.57
C ASP A 203 -5.13 2.53 15.55
N VAL A 204 -3.98 3.18 15.35
CA VAL A 204 -2.92 2.72 14.44
C VAL A 204 -1.76 2.17 15.26
N TYR A 205 -1.47 0.90 15.02
CA TYR A 205 -0.35 0.20 15.62
C TYR A 205 0.78 0.09 14.61
N GLU A 206 2.03 0.19 15.08
CA GLU A 206 3.21 0.01 14.24
C GLU A 206 4.11 -1.10 14.78
N LEU A 207 4.80 -1.76 13.87
CA LEU A 207 5.89 -2.69 14.15
C LEU A 207 7.11 -2.25 13.37
N GLU A 208 8.17 -1.96 14.09
CA GLU A 208 9.46 -1.55 13.56
C GLU A 208 10.42 -2.74 13.42
N ASP A 209 11.51 -2.53 12.68
CA ASP A 209 12.67 -3.42 12.61
C ASP A 209 12.39 -4.87 12.19
N VAL A 210 11.45 -5.07 11.26
CA VAL A 210 11.28 -6.38 10.62
C VAL A 210 12.50 -6.69 9.76
N PRO A 211 13.14 -7.87 9.90
CA PRO A 211 14.40 -8.18 9.23
C PRO A 211 14.38 -8.00 7.70
N PRO A 212 15.48 -7.53 7.09
CA PRO A 212 15.53 -7.18 5.67
C PRO A 212 15.49 -8.38 4.72
N ASN A 213 15.62 -9.61 5.24
CA ASN A 213 15.50 -10.86 4.50
C ASN A 213 14.14 -11.55 4.69
N ALA A 214 13.25 -10.97 5.49
CA ALA A 214 11.91 -11.50 5.70
C ALA A 214 10.98 -11.11 4.53
N SER A 215 10.22 -12.08 4.04
CA SER A 215 9.10 -11.90 3.10
C SER A 215 7.74 -12.23 3.72
N GLN A 216 7.76 -12.63 5.00
CA GLN A 216 6.58 -12.89 5.79
C GLN A 216 6.83 -12.57 7.27
N TYR A 217 5.80 -12.12 7.97
CA TYR A 217 5.87 -11.80 9.39
C TYR A 217 4.57 -12.14 10.09
N THR A 218 4.67 -12.57 11.36
CA THR A 218 3.49 -12.87 12.19
C THR A 218 3.22 -11.67 13.09
N ILE A 219 2.17 -10.92 12.77
CA ILE A 219 1.66 -9.86 13.63
C ILE A 219 0.81 -10.51 14.72
N SER A 220 1.11 -10.23 15.97
CA SER A 220 0.44 -10.77 17.16
C SER A 220 -0.33 -9.68 17.92
N GLY A 221 -1.16 -10.10 18.90
CA GLY A 221 -1.93 -9.16 19.72
C GLY A 221 -3.15 -8.58 19.01
N LEU A 222 -3.62 -9.23 17.95
CA LEU A 222 -4.87 -8.85 17.28
C LEU A 222 -6.08 -9.29 18.12
N ALA A 223 -7.18 -8.56 18.02
CA ALA A 223 -8.42 -8.91 18.68
C ALA A 223 -9.21 -9.94 17.83
N PRO A 224 -9.80 -10.99 18.44
CA PRO A 224 -10.65 -11.95 17.74
C PRO A 224 -11.87 -11.30 17.09
N GLY A 225 -12.28 -11.80 15.93
CA GLY A 225 -13.45 -11.34 15.19
C GLY A 225 -13.36 -9.92 14.61
N HIS A 226 -12.21 -9.24 14.73
CA HIS A 226 -12.00 -7.89 14.21
C HIS A 226 -11.38 -7.91 12.81
N THR A 227 -11.74 -6.90 12.02
CA THR A 227 -11.17 -6.68 10.69
C THR A 227 -10.05 -5.66 10.76
N TYR A 228 -8.91 -5.99 10.16
CA TYR A 228 -7.73 -5.16 10.10
C TYR A 228 -7.32 -4.88 8.65
N ILE A 229 -6.73 -3.70 8.43
CA ILE A 229 -5.99 -3.37 7.20
C ILE A 229 -4.51 -3.15 7.54
N PHE A 230 -3.63 -3.61 6.67
CA PHE A 230 -2.17 -3.59 6.89
C PHE A 230 -1.47 -2.80 5.79
N GLN A 231 -0.39 -2.11 6.15
CA GLN A 231 0.56 -1.52 5.20
C GLN A 231 1.99 -1.86 5.60
N VAL A 232 2.86 -1.92 4.60
CA VAL A 232 4.29 -2.19 4.76
C VAL A 232 5.11 -1.15 4.01
N ARG A 233 6.27 -0.79 4.55
CA ARG A 233 7.30 -0.01 3.85
C ARG A 233 8.68 -0.57 4.13
N ALA A 234 9.59 -0.35 3.19
CA ALA A 234 11.00 -0.68 3.35
C ALA A 234 11.80 0.56 3.79
N LEU A 235 12.90 0.32 4.49
CA LEU A 235 13.81 1.33 4.99
C LEU A 235 15.23 0.99 4.53
N ASN A 236 16.03 2.00 4.23
CA ASN A 236 17.46 1.88 4.00
C ASN A 236 18.21 3.00 4.73
N ARG A 237 19.54 3.02 4.59
CA ARG A 237 20.42 4.05 5.19
C ARG A 237 20.06 5.50 4.88
N PHE A 238 19.31 5.77 3.79
CA PHE A 238 18.88 7.12 3.42
C PHE A 238 17.51 7.48 4.01
N GLY A 239 16.77 6.51 4.52
CA GLY A 239 15.54 6.74 5.25
C GLY A 239 14.43 5.77 4.88
N GLN A 240 13.21 6.25 5.06
CA GLN A 240 11.98 5.44 5.00
C GLN A 240 11.33 5.61 3.63
N GLY A 241 11.05 4.50 2.95
CA GLY A 241 10.19 4.51 1.76
C GLY A 241 8.74 4.86 2.11
N ILE A 242 7.93 5.07 1.08
CA ILE A 242 6.51 5.34 1.27
C ILE A 242 5.72 4.06 1.58
N TRP A 243 4.65 4.21 2.35
CA TRP A 243 3.75 3.09 2.67
C TRP A 243 3.14 2.47 1.42
N SER A 244 3.04 1.14 1.40
CA SER A 244 2.28 0.40 0.39
C SER A 244 0.81 0.84 0.36
N ASN A 245 0.09 0.41 -0.68
CA ASN A 245 -1.37 0.40 -0.59
C ASN A 245 -1.80 -0.50 0.59
N SER A 246 -2.96 -0.19 1.18
CA SER A 246 -3.56 -1.06 2.20
C SER A 246 -3.81 -2.45 1.63
N SER A 247 -3.60 -3.48 2.45
CA SER A 247 -4.09 -4.82 2.16
C SER A 247 -5.60 -4.81 1.94
N ILE A 248 -6.13 -5.87 1.35
CA ILE A 248 -7.55 -6.18 1.52
C ILE A 248 -7.89 -6.28 3.02
N PRO A 249 -9.12 -5.94 3.43
CA PRO A 249 -9.54 -6.13 4.82
C PRO A 249 -9.43 -7.60 5.25
N ILE A 250 -8.74 -7.83 6.36
CA ILE A 250 -8.45 -9.16 6.89
C ILE A 250 -9.18 -9.32 8.22
N LYS A 251 -10.14 -10.25 8.27
CA LYS A 251 -10.85 -10.59 9.51
C LYS A 251 -10.09 -11.69 10.27
N THR A 252 -9.82 -11.47 11.55
CA THR A 252 -9.34 -12.53 12.46
C THR A 252 -10.45 -13.55 12.71
N ALA A 253 -10.06 -14.75 13.11
CA ALA A 253 -11.04 -15.79 13.45
C ALA A 253 -11.89 -15.32 14.63
N ASP A 254 -13.21 -15.49 14.53
CA ASP A 254 -14.13 -15.23 15.64
C ASP A 254 -13.73 -16.09 16.85
N GLY A 255 -13.86 -15.52 18.05
CA GLY A 255 -13.66 -16.29 19.26
C GLY A 255 -14.79 -17.30 19.47
N ARG A 256 -14.49 -18.40 20.14
CA ARG A 256 -15.44 -19.49 20.45
C ARG A 256 -15.39 -19.84 21.92
N GLU A 257 -16.33 -20.67 22.36
CA GLU A 257 -16.30 -21.30 23.68
C GLU A 257 -14.97 -22.04 23.92
N PRO A 258 -14.52 -22.19 25.18
CA PRO A 258 -13.26 -22.84 25.47
C PRO A 258 -13.27 -24.31 25.02
N GLY A 259 -12.07 -24.84 24.75
CA GLY A 259 -11.91 -26.26 24.48
C GLY A 259 -12.30 -27.12 25.69
N LYS A 260 -12.80 -28.34 25.44
CA LYS A 260 -13.07 -29.34 26.49
C LYS A 260 -11.84 -29.48 27.39
N VAL A 261 -12.03 -29.37 28.70
CA VAL A 261 -10.96 -29.57 29.69
C VAL A 261 -10.46 -31.02 29.63
N GLN A 262 -9.14 -31.21 29.66
CA GLN A 262 -8.49 -32.51 29.53
C GLN A 262 -7.70 -32.87 30.79
N ASN A 263 -7.36 -34.16 30.94
CA ASN A 263 -6.48 -34.68 31.99
C ASN A 263 -6.96 -34.36 33.42
N LEU A 264 -8.29 -34.38 33.66
CA LEU A 264 -8.84 -34.26 35.01
C LEU A 264 -8.38 -35.44 35.87
N SER A 265 -7.74 -35.14 36.99
CA SER A 265 -7.17 -36.12 37.90
C SER A 265 -7.26 -35.64 39.35
N ALA A 266 -7.18 -36.58 40.29
CA ALA A 266 -7.12 -36.32 41.72
C ALA A 266 -5.77 -36.78 42.28
N PRO A 267 -4.69 -35.98 42.08
CA PRO A 267 -3.34 -36.40 42.49
C PRO A 267 -3.21 -36.61 44.00
N ASN A 268 -3.92 -35.81 44.80
CA ASN A 268 -3.84 -35.87 46.26
C ASN A 268 -5.25 -35.96 46.85
N VAL A 269 -5.45 -36.93 47.74
CA VAL A 269 -6.67 -37.09 48.52
C VAL A 269 -6.27 -37.12 49.99
N TYR A 270 -6.67 -36.08 50.73
CA TYR A 270 -6.39 -35.91 52.15
C TYR A 270 -7.59 -36.30 53.00
N LYS A 271 -7.43 -36.25 54.33
CA LYS A 271 -8.53 -36.53 55.27
C LYS A 271 -9.70 -35.55 55.16
N SER A 272 -9.37 -34.28 54.93
CA SER A 272 -10.32 -33.17 55.00
C SER A 272 -10.66 -32.55 53.64
N PHE A 273 -9.86 -32.83 52.61
CA PHE A 273 -10.03 -32.28 51.27
C PHE A 273 -9.42 -33.16 50.18
N ILE A 274 -9.81 -32.90 48.94
CA ILE A 274 -9.22 -33.50 47.72
C ILE A 274 -8.67 -32.39 46.85
N THR A 275 -7.49 -32.59 46.29
CA THR A 275 -6.94 -31.71 45.25
C THR A 275 -7.26 -32.29 43.89
N LEU A 276 -8.03 -31.57 43.10
CA LEU A 276 -8.27 -31.86 41.69
C LEU A 276 -7.31 -31.06 40.82
N ARG A 277 -6.88 -31.66 39.72
CA ARG A 277 -5.92 -31.08 38.78
C ARG A 277 -6.30 -31.41 37.35
N TRP A 278 -6.21 -30.44 36.44
CA TRP A 278 -6.48 -30.62 35.01
C TRP A 278 -5.61 -29.74 34.13
N SER A 279 -5.59 -30.07 32.84
CA SER A 279 -4.91 -29.27 31.82
C SER A 279 -5.74 -28.03 31.47
N PRO A 280 -5.11 -26.86 31.36
CA PRO A 280 -5.77 -25.61 30.99
C PRO A 280 -6.58 -25.75 29.70
N ALA A 281 -7.83 -25.27 29.72
CA ALA A 281 -8.64 -25.27 28.51
C ALA A 281 -8.07 -24.31 27.46
N SER A 282 -8.14 -24.70 26.18
CA SER A 282 -7.81 -23.81 25.07
C SER A 282 -8.80 -22.64 25.05
N PRO A 283 -8.34 -21.37 25.11
CA PRO A 283 -9.22 -20.21 25.19
C PRO A 283 -10.02 -19.93 23.90
N ASN A 284 -9.57 -20.46 22.75
CA ASN A 284 -10.24 -20.31 21.45
C ASN A 284 -10.60 -18.86 21.09
N GLY A 285 -9.74 -17.91 21.43
CA GLY A 285 -9.93 -16.49 21.14
C GLY A 285 -10.33 -15.65 22.35
N HIS A 286 -11.01 -16.21 23.35
CA HIS A 286 -11.37 -15.45 24.56
C HIS A 286 -10.80 -16.10 25.81
N GLU A 287 -10.21 -15.30 26.69
CA GLU A 287 -9.62 -15.79 27.93
C GLU A 287 -10.63 -16.59 28.77
N VAL A 288 -10.15 -17.67 29.37
CA VAL A 288 -10.95 -18.47 30.30
C VAL A 288 -11.06 -17.70 31.60
N THR A 289 -12.29 -17.33 31.99
CA THR A 289 -12.57 -16.45 33.13
C THR A 289 -12.92 -17.20 34.40
N ARG A 290 -13.56 -18.38 34.28
CA ARG A 290 -13.92 -19.22 35.42
C ARG A 290 -14.03 -20.69 35.03
N HIS A 291 -14.10 -21.55 36.05
CA HIS A 291 -14.38 -22.97 35.92
C HIS A 291 -15.60 -23.33 36.75
N VAL A 292 -16.40 -24.27 36.26
CA VAL A 292 -17.49 -24.89 37.03
C VAL A 292 -17.16 -26.36 37.15
N LEU A 293 -17.30 -26.89 38.36
CA LEU A 293 -17.09 -28.28 38.67
C LEU A 293 -18.42 -28.90 39.11
N ARG A 294 -18.79 -30.03 38.50
CA ARG A 294 -19.94 -30.80 38.92
C ARG A 294 -19.51 -32.10 39.58
N CYS A 295 -20.12 -32.42 40.71
CA CYS A 295 -19.86 -33.64 41.45
C CYS A 295 -21.15 -34.39 41.81
N ALA A 296 -21.17 -35.71 41.65
CA ALA A 296 -22.27 -36.56 42.09
C ALA A 296 -21.74 -37.86 42.70
N THR A 297 -22.61 -38.59 43.39
CA THR A 297 -22.33 -39.94 43.91
C THR A 297 -22.76 -41.05 42.94
N THR A 298 -23.42 -40.71 41.84
CA THR A 298 -23.84 -41.65 40.80
C THR A 298 -22.98 -41.49 39.53
N PRO A 299 -22.72 -42.59 38.77
CA PRO A 299 -21.84 -42.55 37.60
C PRO A 299 -22.34 -41.70 36.44
N ASP A 300 -23.66 -41.55 36.32
CA ASP A 300 -24.35 -40.75 35.31
C ASP A 300 -24.40 -39.25 35.63
N LEU A 301 -23.88 -38.85 36.80
CA LEU A 301 -23.93 -37.48 37.32
C LEU A 301 -25.38 -36.96 37.48
N GLU A 302 -26.35 -37.86 37.68
CA GLU A 302 -27.72 -37.49 38.02
C GLU A 302 -27.75 -36.77 39.39
N GLY A 303 -28.40 -35.61 39.45
CA GLY A 303 -28.43 -34.78 40.66
C GLY A 303 -27.07 -34.17 41.05
N ALA A 304 -26.13 -34.05 40.11
CA ALA A 304 -24.82 -33.46 40.38
C ALA A 304 -24.92 -32.04 40.97
N GLN A 305 -24.14 -31.79 42.02
CA GLN A 305 -23.95 -30.46 42.58
C GLN A 305 -22.90 -29.71 41.77
N GLU A 306 -23.24 -28.50 41.32
CA GLU A 306 -22.30 -27.60 40.65
C GLU A 306 -21.67 -26.62 41.66
N ILE A 307 -20.37 -26.41 41.52
CA ILE A 307 -19.57 -25.54 42.38
C ILE A 307 -18.66 -24.72 41.47
N GLU A 308 -18.47 -23.44 41.78
CA GLU A 308 -17.42 -22.62 41.19
C GLU A 308 -16.18 -22.69 42.08
N PRO A 309 -15.20 -23.56 41.80
CA PRO A 309 -14.01 -23.68 42.63
C PRO A 309 -13.09 -22.47 42.48
N VAL A 310 -12.36 -22.18 43.55
CA VAL A 310 -11.19 -21.29 43.46
C VAL A 310 -10.07 -22.08 42.78
N VAL A 311 -9.80 -21.74 41.52
CA VAL A 311 -8.77 -22.39 40.71
C VAL A 311 -7.45 -21.62 40.79
N VAL A 312 -6.37 -22.34 41.05
CA VAL A 312 -5.00 -21.81 41.07
C VAL A 312 -4.16 -22.56 40.04
N ARG A 313 -3.44 -21.82 39.19
CA ARG A 313 -2.47 -22.38 38.25
C ARG A 313 -1.19 -22.76 38.99
N LYS A 314 -0.84 -24.04 39.01
CA LYS A 314 0.41 -24.58 39.59
C LYS A 314 1.07 -25.54 38.60
N ASN A 315 2.35 -25.31 38.30
CA ASN A 315 3.13 -26.14 37.36
C ASN A 315 2.37 -26.39 36.04
N ASP A 316 1.95 -25.29 35.39
CA ASP A 316 1.18 -25.26 34.12
C ASP A 316 -0.15 -26.02 34.10
N MET A 317 -0.67 -26.37 35.28
CA MET A 317 -1.95 -27.08 35.42
C MET A 317 -2.87 -26.33 36.36
N ASP A 318 -4.16 -26.35 36.05
CA ASP A 318 -5.18 -25.80 36.92
C ASP A 318 -5.45 -26.75 38.07
N THR A 319 -5.51 -26.20 39.28
CA THR A 319 -5.72 -26.98 40.52
C THR A 319 -6.78 -26.34 41.38
N CYS A 320 -7.60 -27.15 42.06
CA CYS A 320 -8.51 -26.68 43.09
C CYS A 320 -8.62 -27.70 44.23
N ASP A 321 -8.85 -27.20 45.44
CA ASP A 321 -9.08 -28.03 46.62
C ASP A 321 -10.57 -28.03 46.97
N LEU A 322 -11.18 -29.22 47.02
CA LEU A 322 -12.58 -29.40 47.44
C LEU A 322 -12.62 -29.98 48.85
N ARG A 323 -13.46 -29.40 49.70
CA ARG A 323 -13.62 -29.77 51.11
C ARG A 323 -15.01 -30.33 51.37
N HIS A 324 -15.20 -30.95 52.54
CA HIS A 324 -16.51 -31.39 53.05
C HIS A 324 -17.24 -32.43 52.19
N LEU A 325 -16.51 -33.26 51.44
CA LEU A 325 -17.07 -34.36 50.67
C LEU A 325 -17.40 -35.56 51.57
N GLN A 326 -18.47 -36.28 51.23
CA GLN A 326 -18.84 -37.51 51.94
C GLN A 326 -17.83 -38.64 51.66
N LYS A 327 -17.67 -39.61 52.57
CA LYS A 327 -16.78 -40.77 52.36
C LYS A 327 -17.44 -41.84 51.49
N VAL A 328 -17.74 -41.48 50.25
CA VAL A 328 -18.33 -42.34 49.22
C VAL A 328 -17.61 -42.14 47.89
N THR A 329 -17.92 -42.97 46.90
CA THR A 329 -17.44 -42.77 45.53
C THR A 329 -18.08 -41.51 44.95
N HIS A 330 -17.24 -40.62 44.43
CA HIS A 330 -17.65 -39.40 43.75
C HIS A 330 -17.23 -39.45 42.28
N TYR A 331 -18.07 -38.90 41.43
CA TYR A 331 -17.81 -38.66 40.02
C TYR A 331 -17.70 -37.15 39.80
N PHE A 332 -16.64 -36.71 39.12
CA PHE A 332 -16.34 -35.29 38.90
C PHE A 332 -16.22 -34.99 37.41
N GLN A 333 -16.72 -33.82 37.01
CA GLN A 333 -16.41 -33.21 35.73
C GLN A 333 -16.17 -31.72 35.89
N VAL A 334 -15.35 -31.15 35.02
CA VAL A 334 -15.06 -29.72 35.01
C VAL A 334 -15.34 -29.15 33.62
N ALA A 335 -15.90 -27.95 33.59
CA ALA A 335 -16.08 -27.13 32.39
C ALA A 335 -15.43 -25.76 32.60
N ALA A 336 -14.81 -25.24 31.55
CA ALA A 336 -14.21 -23.91 31.53
C ALA A 336 -15.16 -22.92 30.86
N PHE A 337 -15.17 -21.66 31.29
CA PHE A 337 -16.03 -20.62 30.73
C PHE A 337 -15.19 -19.45 30.22
N ASN A 338 -15.59 -18.87 29.10
CA ASN A 338 -15.12 -17.57 28.64
C ASN A 338 -16.31 -16.63 28.37
N SER A 339 -16.08 -15.49 27.74
CA SER A 339 -17.13 -14.52 27.41
C SER A 339 -18.18 -15.03 26.41
N VAL A 340 -17.90 -16.11 25.67
CA VAL A 340 -18.84 -16.71 24.71
C VAL A 340 -19.74 -17.73 25.40
N GLY A 341 -19.16 -18.59 26.26
CA GLY A 341 -19.93 -19.64 26.93
C GLY A 341 -19.06 -20.72 27.58
N PRO A 342 -19.70 -21.83 28.01
CA PRO A 342 -19.02 -22.98 28.59
C PRO A 342 -18.36 -23.88 27.53
N SER A 343 -17.28 -24.54 27.93
CA SER A 343 -16.77 -25.71 27.23
C SER A 343 -17.69 -26.91 27.46
N PRO A 344 -17.62 -27.96 26.61
CA PRO A 344 -18.09 -29.28 26.99
C PRO A 344 -17.46 -29.73 28.32
N TRP A 345 -18.21 -30.50 29.10
CA TRP A 345 -17.71 -31.15 30.31
C TRP A 345 -16.52 -32.07 30.00
N SER A 346 -15.52 -32.11 30.90
CA SER A 346 -14.39 -33.04 30.83
C SER A 346 -14.86 -34.50 30.83
N ASP A 347 -13.95 -35.43 30.53
CA ASP A 347 -14.24 -36.84 30.84
C ASP A 347 -14.47 -37.02 32.34
N PRO A 348 -15.42 -37.89 32.75
CA PRO A 348 -15.75 -38.08 34.15
C PRO A 348 -14.60 -38.74 34.91
N LEU A 349 -14.20 -38.13 36.02
CA LEU A 349 -13.22 -38.68 36.95
C LEU A 349 -13.97 -39.38 38.10
N CYS A 350 -13.72 -40.67 38.28
CA CYS A 350 -14.22 -41.44 39.42
C CYS A 350 -13.16 -41.47 40.53
N VAL A 351 -13.55 -41.11 41.76
CA VAL A 351 -12.68 -41.18 42.95
C VAL A 351 -13.43 -41.87 44.08
N ASP A 352 -12.88 -42.97 44.58
CA ASP A 352 -13.42 -43.66 45.75
C ASP A 352 -12.77 -43.15 47.04
N LEU A 353 -13.48 -42.30 47.78
CA LEU A 353 -12.98 -41.72 49.04
C LEU A 353 -13.01 -42.70 50.23
N ARG A 354 -13.44 -43.96 50.03
CA ARG A 354 -13.47 -45.00 51.08
C ARG A 354 -12.13 -45.72 51.25
N VAL A 355 -11.34 -45.84 50.18
CA VAL A 355 -10.19 -46.76 50.09
C VAL A 355 -8.84 -46.02 50.11
N VAL A 356 -8.84 -44.68 50.15
CA VAL A 356 -7.60 -43.92 49.98
C VAL A 356 -6.73 -43.97 51.23
N HIS A 357 -5.48 -44.41 51.08
CA HIS A 357 -4.41 -44.18 52.05
C HIS A 357 -4.23 -42.67 52.18
N GLN A 358 -4.78 -42.14 53.27
CA GLN A 358 -4.81 -40.71 53.57
C GLN A 358 -3.38 -40.19 53.69
N LEU A 359 -2.95 -39.31 52.77
CA LEU A 359 -1.81 -38.45 53.04
C LEU A 359 -2.15 -37.64 54.29
N GLU A 360 -1.27 -37.66 55.30
CA GLU A 360 -1.46 -36.85 56.49
C GLU A 360 -1.34 -35.37 56.10
N ASP A 361 -2.22 -34.54 56.65
CA ASP A 361 -2.25 -33.09 56.41
C ASP A 361 -0.87 -32.51 56.81
N ALA A 362 -0.11 -32.00 55.84
CA ALA A 362 1.21 -31.41 56.04
C ALA A 362 1.13 -29.93 56.41
#